data_AF-A0A6L4ZLU5-F1
#
_entry.id   AF-A0A6L4ZLU5-F1
#
_cell.length_a   1.000
_cell.length_b   1.000
_cell.length_c   1.000
_cell.angle_alpha   90.00
_cell.angle_beta   90.00
_cell.angle_gamma   90.00
#
_symmetry.space_group_name_H-M   'P 1'
#
loop_
_entity.id
_entity.type
_entity.pdbx_description
1 polymer ?
#
loop_
_entity_poly.entity_id
_entity_poly.type
_entity_poly.pdbx_seq_one_letter_code
_entity_poly.pdbx_strand_id
1 'polypeptide(L)'
;MLNQINNQHNVMQFPKPILIVGNENQRGFLNKLRECQDSFVCVATKEQTLSNTIDDRKEKEFWFYDPTDRFASYVFNWIPLCEYDRQLSLILAKSILGHKVKLVDGEFSDEYFNQKVMFLAALFAHANTLNAATPATLCSFVAGFISQNKCEPEKLLAMLLHSKNEIAGQYAKTFMSSNEGFLIELILCSVEEGLGWLKDNVRYNFTSTSLEPPNFARLRQEDISTYLDLTKSIETTPLGSIFFNLALYQLKQARNGRSVYLFVDDLATIGQITDLTLNLQVIRAYGIGLVLAVGSLDKLEQVYGKNDAQVIASNIFRVETELVLA
;
A
#
# COMPACT_ATOMS: atom_id res chain seq x y z
N MET A 1 -17.68 2.39 54.77
CA MET A 1 -17.52 1.54 53.56
C MET A 1 -17.78 2.39 52.33
N LEU A 2 -16.81 3.23 51.96
CA LEU A 2 -16.78 3.97 50.71
C LEU A 2 -15.65 3.33 49.90
N ASN A 3 -15.99 2.35 49.06
CA ASN A 3 -15.02 1.74 48.16
C ASN A 3 -14.71 2.72 47.05
N GLN A 4 -13.44 3.14 47.01
CA GLN A 4 -12.80 3.78 45.90
C GLN A 4 -12.91 2.89 44.66
N ILE A 5 -13.76 3.28 43.71
CA ILE A 5 -13.63 2.80 42.33
C ILE A 5 -12.47 3.59 41.73
N ASN A 6 -11.28 2.98 41.81
CA ASN A 6 -10.12 3.37 41.03
C ASN A 6 -10.46 3.17 39.54
N ASN A 7 -11.11 4.17 38.93
CA ASN A 7 -11.11 4.33 37.48
C ASN A 7 -9.73 4.82 37.05
N GLN A 8 -8.74 3.92 37.09
CA GLN A 8 -7.59 4.01 36.19
C GLN A 8 -8.08 3.61 34.80
N HIS A 9 -8.83 4.50 34.16
CA HIS A 9 -8.76 4.56 32.71
C HIS A 9 -7.34 5.05 32.40
N ASN A 10 -6.41 4.11 32.23
CA ASN A 10 -5.26 4.32 31.40
C ASN A 10 -5.81 4.80 30.06
N VAL A 11 -5.81 6.12 29.85
CA VAL A 11 -5.88 6.70 28.52
C VAL A 11 -4.74 6.03 27.78
N MET A 12 -5.05 5.04 26.93
CA MET A 12 -4.05 4.45 26.06
C MET A 12 -3.42 5.62 25.31
N GLN A 13 -2.20 5.99 25.71
CA GLN A 13 -1.41 6.96 24.99
C GLN A 13 -0.98 6.26 23.71
N PHE A 14 -1.85 6.30 22.71
CA PHE A 14 -1.48 5.81 21.39
C PHE A 14 -0.29 6.64 20.91
N PRO A 15 0.78 5.98 20.48
CA PRO A 15 2.00 6.64 20.07
C PRO A 15 1.67 7.65 18.97
N LYS A 16 2.23 8.85 19.09
CA LYS A 16 2.23 9.77 17.96
C LYS A 16 2.93 9.08 16.78
N PRO A 17 2.46 9.25 15.52
CA PRO A 17 3.29 8.95 14.37
C PRO A 17 4.71 9.49 14.57
N ILE A 18 5.70 8.73 14.13
CA ILE A 18 7.13 9.07 14.22
C ILE A 18 7.71 9.13 12.81
N LEU A 19 8.48 10.18 12.54
CA LEU A 19 9.23 10.38 11.30
C LEU A 19 10.69 10.47 11.68
N ILE A 20 11.48 9.55 11.14
CA ILE A 20 12.91 9.46 11.38
C ILE A 20 13.61 9.94 10.11
N VAL A 21 14.36 11.04 10.22
CA VAL A 21 14.99 11.71 9.09
C VAL A 21 16.50 11.66 9.24
N GLY A 22 17.21 11.31 8.16
CA GLY A 22 18.67 11.48 8.06
C GLY A 22 19.43 10.20 7.72
N ASN A 23 20.76 10.32 7.61
CA ASN A 23 21.63 9.21 7.19
C ASN A 23 21.74 8.08 8.23
N GLU A 24 21.50 8.37 9.52
CA GLU A 24 21.40 7.36 10.59
C GLU A 24 19.95 6.89 10.85
N ASN A 25 19.01 7.21 9.96
CA ASN A 25 17.58 6.87 10.13
C ASN A 25 17.35 5.38 10.42
N GLN A 26 18.22 4.53 9.90
CA GLN A 26 18.17 3.10 10.07
C GLN A 26 18.35 2.69 11.54
N ARG A 27 19.25 3.33 12.30
CA ARG A 27 19.45 2.99 13.72
C ARG A 27 18.24 3.36 14.56
N GLY A 28 17.70 4.57 14.38
CA GLY A 28 16.49 5.01 15.07
C GLY A 28 15.28 4.14 14.73
N PHE A 29 15.14 3.78 13.45
CA PHE A 29 14.08 2.90 12.97
C PHE A 29 14.17 1.50 13.59
N LEU A 30 15.35 0.89 13.55
CA LEU A 30 15.60 -0.44 14.12
C LEU A 30 15.35 -0.46 15.63
N ASN A 31 15.77 0.59 16.35
CA ASN A 31 15.49 0.70 17.78
C ASN A 31 13.98 0.72 18.06
N LYS A 32 13.20 1.52 17.31
CA LYS A 32 11.74 1.55 17.46
C LYS A 32 11.07 0.24 17.09
N LEU A 33 11.57 -0.42 16.06
CA LEU A 33 11.08 -1.71 15.65
C LEU A 33 11.37 -2.77 16.73
N ARG A 34 12.55 -2.76 17.36
CA ARG A 34 12.90 -3.65 18.49
C ARG A 34 12.08 -3.37 19.75
N GLU A 35 11.85 -2.09 20.07
CA GLU A 35 11.03 -1.67 21.21
C GLU A 35 9.54 -2.06 21.07
N CYS A 36 9.06 -2.29 19.85
CA CYS A 36 7.65 -2.56 19.58
C CYS A 36 7.19 -3.93 20.10
N GLN A 37 6.56 -3.99 21.26
CA GLN A 37 6.05 -5.26 21.81
C GLN A 37 4.71 -5.71 21.19
N ASP A 38 4.03 -4.83 20.45
CA ASP A 38 2.75 -5.10 19.80
C ASP A 38 2.91 -5.76 18.42
N SER A 39 1.78 -6.15 17.81
CA SER A 39 1.70 -6.54 16.42
C SER A 39 2.10 -5.39 15.49
N PHE A 40 2.71 -5.72 14.36
CA PHE A 40 3.12 -4.71 13.40
C PHE A 40 3.13 -5.24 11.96
N VAL A 41 3.15 -4.30 11.02
CA VAL A 41 3.48 -4.51 9.62
C VAL A 41 4.75 -3.73 9.31
N CYS A 42 5.75 -4.37 8.72
CA CYS A 42 7.00 -3.73 8.34
C CYS A 42 7.26 -3.92 6.85
N VAL A 43 7.46 -2.83 6.12
CA VAL A 43 8.01 -2.86 4.77
C VAL A 43 9.51 -2.61 4.86
N ALA A 44 10.29 -3.63 4.59
CA ALA A 44 11.75 -3.65 4.68
C ALA A 44 12.36 -3.51 3.28
N THR A 45 13.07 -2.41 3.04
CA THR A 45 13.83 -2.17 1.81
C THR A 45 15.33 -2.38 2.00
N LYS A 46 15.79 -2.51 3.26
CA LYS A 46 17.19 -2.74 3.62
C LYS A 46 17.39 -4.08 4.35
N GLU A 47 18.39 -4.87 3.95
CA GLU A 47 18.66 -6.22 4.50
C GLU A 47 18.76 -6.25 6.03
N GLN A 48 19.37 -5.21 6.61
CA GLN A 48 19.56 -5.08 8.05
C GLN A 48 18.24 -4.95 8.83
N THR A 49 17.12 -4.60 8.18
CA THR A 49 15.81 -4.50 8.82
C THR A 49 15.29 -5.86 9.28
N LEU A 50 15.53 -6.90 8.48
CA LEU A 50 15.03 -8.26 8.74
C LEU A 50 15.91 -9.04 9.72
N SER A 51 17.24 -8.99 9.53
CA SER A 51 18.18 -9.71 10.39
C SER A 51 18.12 -9.26 11.85
N ASN A 52 17.77 -8.00 12.10
CA ASN A 52 17.74 -7.42 13.45
C ASN A 52 16.43 -7.61 14.23
N THR A 53 15.44 -8.30 13.66
CA THR A 53 14.14 -8.46 14.32
C THR A 53 13.66 -9.90 14.46
N ILE A 54 14.03 -10.79 13.55
CA ILE A 54 13.56 -12.18 13.56
C ILE A 54 14.24 -12.97 14.69
N ASP A 55 15.51 -12.70 15.00
CA ASP A 55 16.27 -13.45 16.00
C ASP A 55 15.80 -13.22 17.45
N ASP A 56 15.29 -12.01 17.76
CA ASP A 56 14.91 -11.62 19.12
C ASP A 56 13.48 -12.05 19.52
N ARG A 57 12.70 -12.64 18.60
CA ARG A 57 11.24 -12.84 18.75
C ARG A 57 10.74 -14.24 18.43
N LYS A 58 11.54 -15.27 18.69
CA LYS A 58 11.28 -16.69 18.32
C LYS A 58 9.93 -17.28 18.77
N GLU A 59 9.20 -16.62 19.67
CA GLU A 59 7.91 -17.07 20.20
C GLU A 59 6.67 -16.45 19.50
N LYS A 60 6.85 -15.46 18.60
CA LYS A 60 5.74 -14.82 17.87
C LYS A 60 5.54 -15.43 16.49
N GLU A 61 4.29 -15.46 16.03
CA GLU A 61 3.97 -15.85 14.66
C GLU A 61 4.35 -14.71 13.69
N PHE A 62 5.01 -15.09 12.60
CA PHE A 62 5.42 -14.16 11.55
C PHE A 62 4.78 -14.50 10.21
N TRP A 63 4.19 -13.50 9.57
CA TRP A 63 3.81 -13.58 8.17
C TRP A 63 4.85 -12.88 7.32
N PHE A 64 5.60 -13.69 6.58
CA PHE A 64 6.66 -13.21 5.72
C PHE A 64 6.16 -13.11 4.28
N TYR A 65 6.30 -11.94 3.67
CA TYR A 65 6.00 -11.68 2.27
C TYR A 65 7.31 -11.31 1.59
N ASP A 66 7.91 -12.25 0.87
CA ASP A 66 9.08 -12.04 0.03
C ASP A 66 8.74 -12.46 -1.40
N PRO A 67 8.79 -11.54 -2.38
CA PRO A 67 8.54 -11.88 -3.76
C PRO A 67 9.51 -12.94 -4.29
N THR A 68 10.74 -13.00 -3.78
CA THR A 68 11.84 -13.84 -4.26
C THR A 68 11.89 -15.23 -3.64
N ASP A 69 11.28 -15.44 -2.46
CA ASP A 69 11.23 -16.74 -1.78
C ASP A 69 9.85 -17.38 -1.87
N ARG A 70 9.63 -18.19 -2.90
CA ARG A 70 8.34 -18.87 -3.12
C ARG A 70 7.93 -19.90 -2.06
N PHE A 71 8.84 -20.33 -1.19
CA PHE A 71 8.59 -21.44 -0.26
C PHE A 71 8.25 -20.95 1.16
N ALA A 72 8.91 -19.87 1.59
CA ALA A 72 8.67 -19.28 2.90
C ALA A 72 7.66 -18.10 2.86
N SER A 73 7.36 -17.58 1.67
CA SER A 73 6.52 -16.39 1.49
C SER A 73 5.03 -16.69 1.41
N TYR A 74 4.25 -15.87 2.10
CA TYR A 74 2.81 -15.77 1.90
C TYR A 74 2.52 -15.13 0.53
N VAL A 75 1.45 -15.60 -0.11
CA VAL A 75 0.98 -15.04 -1.39
C VAL A 75 0.26 -13.72 -1.14
N PHE A 76 0.53 -12.72 -1.97
CA PHE A 76 -0.09 -11.40 -1.90
C PHE A 76 -1.05 -11.16 -3.07
N ASN A 77 -2.25 -11.74 -2.98
CA ASN A 77 -3.31 -11.55 -3.97
C ASN A 77 -4.37 -10.54 -3.49
N TRP A 78 -4.35 -9.31 -4.00
CA TRP A 78 -5.32 -8.29 -3.60
C TRP A 78 -6.61 -8.25 -4.43
N ILE A 79 -6.67 -8.93 -5.59
CA ILE A 79 -7.81 -8.82 -6.52
C ILE A 79 -9.15 -9.25 -5.90
N PRO A 80 -9.23 -10.35 -5.11
CA PRO A 80 -10.47 -10.75 -4.44
C PRO A 80 -11.07 -9.65 -3.56
N LEU A 81 -10.23 -8.79 -2.97
CA LEU A 81 -10.70 -7.71 -2.09
C LEU A 81 -11.40 -6.58 -2.85
N CYS A 82 -11.16 -6.46 -4.16
CA CYS A 82 -11.78 -5.45 -5.02
C CYS A 82 -13.18 -5.83 -5.49
N GLU A 83 -13.68 -7.03 -5.15
CA GLU A 83 -14.98 -7.52 -5.61
C GLU A 83 -16.14 -6.69 -5.05
N TYR A 84 -16.06 -6.33 -3.77
CA TYR A 84 -17.13 -5.65 -3.02
C TYR A 84 -16.69 -4.30 -2.44
N ASP A 85 -15.41 -3.96 -2.51
CA ASP A 85 -14.88 -2.73 -1.93
C ASP A 85 -14.45 -1.72 -3.00
N ARG A 86 -15.38 -0.81 -3.26
CA ARG A 86 -15.20 0.27 -4.23
C ARG A 86 -14.04 1.18 -3.83
N GLN A 87 -13.93 1.55 -2.56
CA GLN A 87 -12.91 2.50 -2.10
C GLN A 87 -11.51 1.87 -2.14
N LEU A 88 -11.40 0.61 -1.71
CA LEU A 88 -10.14 -0.12 -1.78
C LEU A 88 -9.64 -0.25 -3.22
N SER A 89 -10.52 -0.56 -4.17
CA SER A 89 -10.16 -0.62 -5.60
C SER A 89 -9.48 0.66 -6.09
N LEU A 90 -9.95 1.83 -5.68
CA LEU A 90 -9.30 3.11 -6.01
C LEU A 90 -7.96 3.30 -5.31
N ILE A 91 -7.88 2.97 -4.03
CA ILE A 91 -6.65 3.11 -3.25
C ILE A 91 -5.53 2.28 -3.88
N LEU A 92 -5.82 1.03 -4.25
CA LEU A 92 -4.83 0.15 -4.88
C LEU A 92 -4.49 0.60 -6.30
N ALA A 93 -5.45 1.15 -7.05
CA ALA A 93 -5.20 1.70 -8.39
C ALA A 93 -4.31 2.96 -8.33
N LYS A 94 -4.56 3.85 -7.37
CA LYS A 94 -3.69 5.01 -7.08
C LYS A 94 -2.29 4.56 -6.68
N SER A 95 -2.18 3.51 -5.85
CA SER A 95 -0.89 2.95 -5.42
C SER A 95 -0.06 2.45 -6.60
N ILE A 96 -0.71 1.80 -7.58
CA ILE A 96 -0.06 1.30 -8.79
C ILE A 96 0.32 2.42 -9.75
N LEU A 97 -0.53 3.41 -9.99
CA LEU A 97 -0.23 4.43 -11.00
C LEU A 97 0.60 5.59 -10.44
N GLY A 98 0.46 5.89 -9.15
CA GLY A 98 1.09 7.04 -8.50
C GLY A 98 2.61 6.97 -8.42
N HIS A 99 3.22 5.77 -8.46
CA HIS A 99 4.68 5.63 -8.37
C HIS A 99 5.47 6.28 -9.51
N LYS A 100 4.85 6.51 -10.67
CA LYS A 100 5.48 7.14 -11.85
C LYS A 100 5.14 8.61 -12.01
N VAL A 101 4.20 9.13 -11.22
CA VAL A 101 3.66 10.47 -11.40
C VAL A 101 4.23 11.41 -10.35
N LYS A 102 4.80 12.52 -10.80
CA LYS A 102 5.29 13.56 -9.89
C LYS A 102 4.12 14.38 -9.38
N LEU A 103 4.22 14.83 -8.13
CA LEU A 103 3.32 15.84 -7.59
C LEU A 103 3.92 17.22 -7.80
N VAL A 104 3.14 18.14 -8.37
CA VAL A 104 3.46 19.55 -8.50
C VAL A 104 2.40 20.31 -7.71
N ASP A 105 2.82 21.03 -6.67
CA ASP A 105 1.94 21.77 -5.75
C ASP A 105 0.82 20.97 -5.07
N GLY A 106 0.98 19.64 -4.98
CA GLY A 106 0.00 18.73 -4.37
C GLY A 106 -0.98 18.10 -5.37
N GLU A 107 -0.84 18.43 -6.65
CA GLU A 107 -1.60 17.80 -7.74
C GLU A 107 -0.69 16.89 -8.58
N PHE A 108 -1.26 15.80 -9.09
CA PHE A 108 -0.55 14.93 -10.02
C PHE A 108 -0.24 15.70 -11.29
N SER A 109 1.03 15.66 -11.73
CA SER A 109 1.46 16.32 -12.97
C SER A 109 0.81 15.72 -14.23
N ASP A 110 0.13 14.59 -14.08
CA ASP A 110 -0.59 13.88 -15.14
C ASP A 110 -2.06 14.28 -15.10
N GLU A 111 -2.47 15.11 -16.06
CA GLU A 111 -3.82 15.65 -16.21
C GLU A 111 -4.91 14.55 -16.20
N TYR A 112 -4.58 13.35 -16.67
CA TYR A 112 -5.52 12.22 -16.79
C TYR A 112 -5.35 11.17 -15.69
N PHE A 113 -4.58 11.48 -14.64
CA PHE A 113 -4.26 10.52 -13.58
C PHE A 113 -5.52 9.90 -12.95
N ASN A 114 -6.51 10.74 -12.61
CA ASN A 114 -7.74 10.27 -11.98
C ASN A 114 -8.55 9.34 -12.89
N GLN A 115 -8.55 9.60 -14.19
CA GLN A 115 -9.23 8.78 -15.19
C GLN A 115 -8.51 7.43 -15.35
N LYS A 116 -7.17 7.42 -15.39
CA LYS A 116 -6.36 6.19 -15.38
C LYS A 116 -6.63 5.36 -14.12
N VAL A 117 -6.71 6.01 -12.96
CA VAL A 117 -7.04 5.38 -11.68
C VAL A 117 -8.44 4.77 -11.69
N MET A 118 -9.46 5.49 -12.17
CA MET A 118 -10.82 4.95 -12.28
C MET A 118 -10.87 3.76 -13.24
N PHE A 119 -10.19 3.84 -14.37
CA PHE A 119 -10.13 2.76 -15.34
C PHE A 119 -9.45 1.51 -14.77
N LEU A 120 -8.32 1.66 -14.08
CA LEU A 120 -7.64 0.56 -13.40
C LEU A 120 -8.47 -0.02 -12.24
N ALA A 121 -9.16 0.82 -11.47
CA ALA A 121 -10.07 0.35 -10.42
C ALA A 121 -11.24 -0.48 -10.99
N ALA A 122 -11.77 -0.07 -12.16
CA ALA A 122 -12.77 -0.87 -12.88
C ALA A 122 -12.21 -2.23 -13.29
N LEU A 123 -10.98 -2.27 -13.78
CA LEU A 123 -10.28 -3.50 -14.15
C LEU A 123 -10.04 -4.44 -12.97
N PHE A 124 -9.65 -3.92 -11.80
CA PHE A 124 -9.51 -4.75 -10.58
C PHE A 124 -10.84 -5.39 -10.17
N ALA A 125 -11.92 -4.61 -10.15
CA ALA A 125 -13.23 -5.14 -9.84
C ALA A 125 -13.69 -6.17 -10.89
N HIS A 126 -13.46 -5.91 -12.17
CA HIS A 126 -13.80 -6.82 -13.27
C HIS A 126 -12.99 -8.13 -13.24
N ALA A 127 -11.74 -8.10 -12.78
CA ALA A 127 -10.87 -9.27 -12.70
C ALA A 127 -11.49 -10.41 -11.85
N ASN A 128 -12.37 -10.09 -10.90
CA ASN A 128 -13.13 -11.08 -10.12
C ASN A 128 -14.16 -11.88 -10.95
N THR A 129 -14.47 -11.44 -12.17
CA THR A 129 -15.37 -12.13 -13.10
C THR A 129 -14.64 -13.04 -14.09
N LEU A 130 -13.30 -13.00 -14.09
CA LEU A 130 -12.45 -13.84 -14.92
C LEU A 130 -12.29 -15.23 -14.30
N ASN A 131 -11.62 -16.13 -15.03
CA ASN A 131 -11.42 -17.53 -14.59
C ASN A 131 -10.68 -17.66 -13.24
N ALA A 132 -9.83 -16.68 -12.91
CA ALA A 132 -9.15 -16.60 -11.62
C ALA A 132 -8.99 -15.12 -11.21
N ALA A 133 -9.39 -14.81 -9.98
CA ALA A 133 -9.29 -13.48 -9.40
C ALA A 133 -7.85 -13.19 -8.94
N THR A 134 -6.91 -13.00 -9.87
CA THR A 134 -5.49 -12.76 -9.57
C THR A 134 -4.90 -11.62 -10.40
N PRO A 135 -3.85 -10.92 -9.91
CA PRO A 135 -3.16 -9.88 -10.67
C PRO A 135 -2.63 -10.38 -12.01
N ALA A 136 -2.09 -11.61 -12.04
CA ALA A 136 -1.63 -12.22 -13.28
C ALA A 136 -2.75 -12.37 -14.32
N THR A 137 -3.91 -12.87 -13.91
CA THR A 137 -5.05 -13.06 -14.82
C THR A 137 -5.50 -11.73 -15.40
N LEU A 138 -5.52 -10.67 -14.57
CA LEU A 138 -5.78 -9.32 -15.04
C LEU A 138 -4.72 -8.84 -16.06
N CYS A 139 -3.44 -9.00 -15.77
CA CYS A 139 -2.37 -8.61 -16.68
C CYS A 139 -2.47 -9.34 -18.03
N SER A 140 -2.70 -10.65 -18.00
CA SER A 140 -2.90 -11.45 -19.22
C SER A 140 -4.15 -11.04 -19.98
N PHE A 141 -5.24 -10.70 -19.28
CA PHE A 141 -6.46 -10.19 -19.89
C PHE A 141 -6.22 -8.87 -20.62
N VAL A 142 -5.56 -7.89 -19.97
CA VAL A 142 -5.26 -6.58 -20.59
C VAL A 142 -4.33 -6.74 -21.80
N ALA A 143 -3.23 -7.49 -21.67
CA ALA A 143 -2.29 -7.71 -22.76
C ALA A 143 -2.91 -8.51 -23.92
N GLY A 144 -3.72 -9.53 -23.60
CA GLY A 144 -4.48 -10.30 -24.56
C GLY A 144 -5.49 -9.43 -25.31
N PHE A 145 -6.16 -8.53 -24.60
CA PHE A 145 -7.12 -7.60 -25.20
C PHE A 145 -6.45 -6.68 -26.21
N ILE A 146 -5.34 -6.03 -25.83
CA ILE A 146 -4.57 -5.12 -26.69
C ILE A 146 -4.10 -5.86 -27.96
N SER A 147 -3.50 -7.04 -27.80
CA SER A 147 -2.95 -7.80 -28.93
C SER A 147 -4.03 -8.35 -29.87
N GLN A 148 -5.17 -8.84 -29.36
CA GLN A 148 -6.21 -9.48 -30.17
C GLN A 148 -7.19 -8.50 -30.82
N ASN A 149 -7.49 -7.38 -30.16
CA ASN A 149 -8.50 -6.43 -30.63
C ASN A 149 -7.91 -5.23 -31.37
N LYS A 150 -6.64 -5.30 -31.81
CA LYS A 150 -5.95 -4.22 -32.54
C LYS A 150 -6.08 -2.85 -31.87
N CYS A 151 -6.06 -2.79 -30.54
CA CYS A 151 -6.34 -1.56 -29.79
C CYS A 151 -7.70 -0.93 -30.13
N GLU A 152 -8.81 -1.69 -30.09
CA GLU A 152 -10.16 -1.13 -30.03
C GLU A 152 -10.59 -0.94 -28.55
N PRO A 153 -10.17 0.14 -27.87
CA PRO A 153 -10.37 0.32 -26.44
C PRO A 153 -11.85 0.48 -26.06
N GLU A 154 -12.72 0.89 -26.98
CA GLU A 154 -14.16 1.03 -26.77
C GLU A 154 -14.81 -0.32 -26.48
N LYS A 155 -14.31 -1.41 -27.07
CA LYS A 155 -14.78 -2.77 -26.78
C LYS A 155 -14.47 -3.16 -25.33
N LEU A 156 -13.28 -2.82 -24.83
CA LEU A 156 -12.91 -3.09 -23.43
C LEU A 156 -13.81 -2.27 -22.50
N LEU A 157 -14.03 -1.00 -22.82
CA LEU A 157 -14.91 -0.15 -22.04
C LEU A 157 -16.35 -0.68 -22.02
N ALA A 158 -16.88 -1.11 -23.17
CA ALA A 158 -18.19 -1.76 -23.24
C ALA A 158 -18.26 -3.04 -22.38
N MET A 159 -17.19 -3.85 -22.37
CA MET A 159 -17.10 -5.01 -21.48
C MET A 159 -17.12 -4.61 -20.00
N LEU A 160 -16.41 -3.55 -19.61
CA LEU A 160 -16.40 -3.07 -18.22
C LEU A 160 -17.75 -2.49 -17.80
N LEU A 161 -18.45 -1.75 -18.68
CA LEU A 161 -19.80 -1.23 -18.43
C LEU A 161 -20.83 -2.35 -18.22
N HIS A 162 -20.66 -3.46 -18.94
CA HIS A 162 -21.53 -4.64 -18.88
C HIS A 162 -20.94 -5.78 -18.06
N SER A 163 -19.94 -5.48 -17.22
CA SER A 163 -19.32 -6.44 -16.32
C SER A 163 -20.36 -7.05 -15.37
N LYS A 164 -20.19 -8.33 -15.04
CA LYS A 164 -20.98 -8.98 -13.99
C LYS A 164 -20.69 -8.41 -12.59
N ASN A 165 -19.56 -7.71 -12.43
CA ASN A 165 -19.25 -6.98 -11.21
C ASN A 165 -19.76 -5.54 -11.32
N GLU A 166 -20.67 -5.14 -10.44
CA GLU A 166 -21.32 -3.83 -10.46
C GLU A 166 -20.34 -2.66 -10.23
N ILE A 167 -19.31 -2.86 -9.38
CA ILE A 167 -18.29 -1.84 -9.09
C ILE A 167 -17.50 -1.52 -10.34
N ALA A 168 -17.16 -2.53 -11.14
CA ALA A 168 -16.51 -2.33 -12.44
C ALA A 168 -17.37 -1.46 -13.37
N GLY A 169 -18.67 -1.77 -13.47
CA GLY A 169 -19.61 -0.98 -14.27
C GLY A 169 -19.79 0.45 -13.77
N GLN A 170 -19.79 0.67 -12.45
CA GLN A 170 -19.85 2.02 -11.87
C GLN A 170 -18.61 2.86 -12.23
N TYR A 171 -17.41 2.30 -12.07
CA TYR A 171 -16.18 3.01 -12.45
C TYR A 171 -16.10 3.27 -13.95
N ALA A 172 -16.50 2.31 -14.78
CA ALA A 172 -16.57 2.49 -16.22
C ALA A 172 -17.54 3.61 -16.63
N LYS A 173 -18.70 3.72 -15.98
CA LYS A 173 -19.65 4.83 -16.20
C LYS A 173 -19.06 6.18 -15.79
N THR A 174 -18.43 6.27 -14.62
CA THR A 174 -17.78 7.51 -14.17
C THR A 174 -16.66 7.92 -15.14
N PHE A 175 -15.84 6.95 -15.57
CA PHE A 175 -14.82 7.15 -16.58
C PHE A 175 -15.40 7.66 -17.92
N MET A 176 -16.49 7.08 -18.41
CA MET A 176 -17.14 7.55 -19.65
C MET A 176 -17.65 8.99 -19.53
N SER A 177 -18.25 9.34 -18.40
CA SER A 177 -18.84 10.67 -18.20
C SER A 177 -17.81 11.80 -18.17
N SER A 178 -16.52 11.47 -18.02
CA SER A 178 -15.44 12.44 -17.84
C SER A 178 -14.45 12.50 -19.01
N ASN A 179 -14.67 11.78 -20.12
CA ASN A 179 -13.66 11.65 -21.19
C ASN A 179 -14.21 11.81 -22.61
N GLU A 180 -13.36 12.34 -23.48
CA GLU A 180 -13.51 12.30 -24.93
C GLU A 180 -12.99 10.95 -25.48
N GLY A 181 -13.65 10.39 -26.51
CA GLY A 181 -13.44 9.00 -26.94
C GLY A 181 -11.99 8.62 -27.32
N PHE A 182 -11.18 9.57 -27.79
CA PHE A 182 -9.78 9.29 -28.17
C PHE A 182 -8.85 9.06 -26.96
N LEU A 183 -9.25 9.44 -25.75
CA LEU A 183 -8.43 9.30 -24.54
C LEU A 183 -8.33 7.85 -24.05
N ILE A 184 -9.25 6.98 -24.48
CA ILE A 184 -9.34 5.62 -23.93
C ILE A 184 -8.11 4.79 -24.32
N GLU A 185 -7.59 4.94 -25.54
CA GLU A 185 -6.38 4.24 -25.98
C GLU A 185 -5.15 4.66 -25.16
N LEU A 186 -4.94 5.97 -24.99
CA LEU A 186 -3.85 6.53 -24.19
C LEU A 186 -3.89 6.04 -22.74
N ILE A 187 -5.10 5.99 -22.16
CA ILE A 187 -5.32 5.52 -20.79
C ILE A 187 -5.05 4.02 -20.68
N LEU A 188 -5.53 3.21 -21.63
CA LEU A 188 -5.29 1.78 -21.67
C LEU A 188 -3.78 1.46 -21.74
N CYS A 189 -3.04 2.13 -22.62
CA CYS A 189 -1.58 1.97 -22.72
C CYS A 189 -0.87 2.37 -21.42
N SER A 190 -1.27 3.49 -20.80
CA SER A 190 -0.71 3.93 -19.52
C SER A 190 -0.96 2.92 -18.39
N VAL A 191 -2.16 2.32 -18.37
CA VAL A 191 -2.54 1.30 -17.39
C VAL A 191 -1.77 0.00 -17.61
N GLU A 192 -1.62 -0.44 -18.87
CA GLU A 192 -0.82 -1.62 -19.21
C GLU A 192 0.65 -1.44 -18.79
N GLU A 193 1.22 -0.25 -19.04
CA GLU A 193 2.58 0.08 -18.61
C GLU A 193 2.70 0.10 -17.07
N GLY A 194 1.70 0.65 -16.38
CA GLY A 194 1.62 0.65 -14.92
C GLY A 194 1.51 -0.75 -14.30
N LEU A 195 0.95 -1.71 -15.04
CA LEU A 195 0.90 -3.13 -14.65
C LEU A 195 2.12 -3.93 -15.13
N GLY A 196 3.01 -3.33 -15.93
CA GLY A 196 4.14 -4.01 -16.55
C GLY A 196 5.08 -4.71 -15.56
N TRP A 197 5.20 -4.18 -14.34
CA TRP A 197 6.04 -4.76 -13.29
C TRP A 197 5.57 -6.16 -12.84
N LEU A 198 4.30 -6.52 -13.05
CA LEU A 198 3.73 -7.85 -12.74
C LEU A 198 4.06 -8.91 -13.79
N LYS A 199 4.64 -8.53 -14.94
CA LYS A 199 5.03 -9.49 -15.99
C LYS A 199 6.25 -10.35 -15.60
N ASP A 200 6.95 -10.00 -14.52
CA ASP A 200 8.04 -10.79 -13.97
C ASP A 200 7.53 -12.08 -13.30
N ASN A 201 8.10 -13.24 -13.66
CA ASN A 201 7.72 -14.56 -13.14
C ASN A 201 7.81 -14.68 -11.61
N VAL A 202 8.75 -13.98 -10.98
CA VAL A 202 8.93 -13.96 -9.52
C VAL A 202 7.69 -13.32 -8.87
N ARG A 203 7.27 -12.17 -9.39
CA ARG A 203 6.10 -11.42 -8.88
C ARG A 203 4.78 -12.07 -9.26
N TYR A 204 4.74 -12.70 -10.44
CA TYR A 204 3.63 -13.56 -10.84
C TYR A 204 3.37 -14.62 -9.78
N ASN A 205 4.40 -15.38 -9.38
CA ASN A 205 4.25 -16.44 -8.39
C ASN A 205 3.81 -15.89 -7.04
N PHE A 206 4.44 -14.79 -6.60
CA PHE A 206 4.14 -14.15 -5.33
C PHE A 206 2.71 -13.59 -5.23
N THR A 207 2.11 -13.16 -6.34
CA THR A 207 0.80 -12.49 -6.31
C THR A 207 -0.37 -13.36 -6.77
N SER A 208 -0.10 -14.49 -7.43
CA SER A 208 -1.12 -15.20 -8.23
C SER A 208 -1.17 -16.71 -8.06
N THR A 209 -0.37 -17.29 -7.15
CA THR A 209 -0.40 -18.74 -6.85
C THR A 209 -1.51 -19.17 -5.89
N SER A 210 -2.19 -18.21 -5.26
CA SER A 210 -3.34 -18.43 -4.36
C SER A 210 -4.48 -17.46 -4.70
N LEU A 211 -5.72 -17.91 -4.48
CA LEU A 211 -6.92 -17.08 -4.55
C LEU A 211 -7.24 -16.42 -3.19
N GLU A 212 -6.55 -16.80 -2.12
CA GLU A 212 -6.76 -16.22 -0.80
C GLU A 212 -6.15 -14.82 -0.71
N PRO A 213 -6.93 -13.80 -0.32
CA PRO A 213 -6.40 -12.47 -0.13
C PRO A 213 -5.70 -12.30 1.24
N PRO A 214 -4.77 -11.34 1.36
CA PRO A 214 -4.17 -11.00 2.64
C PRO A 214 -5.21 -10.42 3.60
N ASN A 215 -5.08 -10.75 4.89
CA ASN A 215 -5.98 -10.31 5.94
C ASN A 215 -5.23 -9.68 7.13
N PHE A 216 -4.80 -8.44 6.95
CA PHE A 216 -4.13 -7.64 7.98
C PHE A 216 -5.05 -7.29 9.16
N ALA A 217 -6.36 -7.46 9.05
CA ALA A 217 -7.26 -7.24 10.20
C ALA A 217 -6.96 -8.21 11.36
N ARG A 218 -6.43 -9.41 11.09
CA ARG A 218 -6.06 -10.39 12.12
C ARG A 218 -4.98 -9.89 13.09
N LEU A 219 -4.11 -8.98 12.65
CA LEU A 219 -3.12 -8.31 13.51
C LEU A 219 -3.75 -7.56 14.70
N ARG A 220 -5.05 -7.26 14.64
CA ARG A 220 -5.80 -6.65 15.75
C ARG A 220 -6.21 -7.65 16.84
N GLN A 221 -6.28 -8.92 16.48
CA GLN A 221 -6.89 -9.98 17.29
C GLN A 221 -5.83 -10.97 17.78
N GLU A 222 -4.76 -11.12 17.02
CA GLU A 222 -3.73 -12.14 17.20
C GLU A 222 -2.35 -11.48 17.33
N ASP A 223 -1.46 -12.08 18.11
CA ASP A 223 -0.09 -11.56 18.30
C ASP A 223 0.82 -11.97 17.13
N ILE A 224 0.50 -11.41 15.97
CA ILE A 224 1.18 -11.67 14.69
C ILE A 224 1.99 -10.44 14.31
N SER A 225 3.12 -10.68 13.64
CA SER A 225 3.91 -9.63 13.01
C SER A 225 4.11 -9.95 11.52
N THR A 226 4.02 -8.93 10.69
CA THR A 226 4.04 -9.10 9.24
C THR A 226 5.17 -8.31 8.61
N TYR A 227 5.86 -8.93 7.65
CA TYR A 227 6.96 -8.32 6.92
C TYR A 227 6.76 -8.42 5.42
N LEU A 228 7.05 -7.33 4.71
CA LEU A 228 7.32 -7.34 3.29
C LEU A 228 8.81 -7.09 3.06
N ASP A 229 9.50 -8.08 2.49
CA ASP A 229 10.90 -7.98 2.09
C ASP A 229 11.00 -7.50 0.64
N LEU A 230 11.52 -6.29 0.45
CA LEU A 230 11.82 -5.70 -0.86
C LEU A 230 13.33 -5.55 -1.12
N THR A 231 14.18 -6.09 -0.25
CA THR A 231 15.63 -5.86 -0.25
C THR A 231 16.33 -6.34 -1.52
N LYS A 232 15.80 -7.40 -2.12
CA LYS A 232 16.36 -8.05 -3.33
C LYS A 232 15.59 -7.71 -4.61
N SER A 233 14.55 -6.88 -4.55
CA SER A 233 13.62 -6.73 -5.67
C SER A 233 13.72 -5.36 -6.35
N ILE A 234 14.33 -5.35 -7.53
CA ILE A 234 14.53 -4.18 -8.40
C ILE A 234 13.17 -3.75 -8.97
N GLU A 235 12.67 -2.54 -8.73
CA GLU A 235 11.36 -2.01 -9.19
C GLU A 235 10.11 -2.57 -8.48
N THR A 236 10.08 -2.53 -7.15
CA THR A 236 8.90 -2.93 -6.33
C THR A 236 8.20 -1.79 -5.62
N THR A 237 8.48 -0.55 -6.00
CA THR A 237 7.78 0.63 -5.48
C THR A 237 6.25 0.48 -5.51
N PRO A 238 5.60 0.01 -6.61
CA PRO A 238 4.16 -0.23 -6.59
C PRO A 238 3.75 -1.27 -5.54
N LEU A 239 4.54 -2.33 -5.37
CA LEU A 239 4.22 -3.41 -4.45
C LEU A 239 4.26 -2.94 -2.99
N GLY A 240 5.31 -2.19 -2.62
CA GLY A 240 5.40 -1.57 -1.29
C GLY A 240 4.22 -0.65 -1.01
N SER A 241 3.83 0.19 -1.98
CA SER A 241 2.68 1.09 -1.85
C SER A 241 1.37 0.32 -1.68
N ILE A 242 1.08 -0.68 -2.55
CA ILE A 242 -0.15 -1.48 -2.46
C ILE A 242 -0.23 -2.21 -1.12
N PHE A 243 0.86 -2.87 -0.71
CA PHE A 243 0.93 -3.62 0.54
C PHE A 243 0.66 -2.73 1.74
N PHE A 244 1.34 -1.58 1.81
CA PHE A 244 1.18 -0.65 2.92
C PHE A 244 -0.22 -0.04 2.95
N ASN A 245 -0.72 0.44 1.80
CA ASN A 245 -2.06 1.04 1.72
C ASN A 245 -3.16 0.03 2.04
N LEU A 246 -3.01 -1.23 1.61
CA LEU A 246 -3.96 -2.30 1.92
C LEU A 246 -3.96 -2.63 3.42
N ALA A 247 -2.78 -2.79 4.03
CA ALA A 247 -2.64 -3.02 5.46
C ALA A 247 -3.28 -1.88 6.27
N LEU A 248 -2.94 -0.63 5.93
CA LEU A 248 -3.52 0.56 6.57
C LEU A 248 -5.04 0.59 6.42
N TYR A 249 -5.55 0.28 5.23
CA TYR A 249 -6.99 0.25 4.96
C TYR A 249 -7.71 -0.80 5.82
N GLN A 250 -7.28 -2.06 5.78
CA GLN A 250 -7.90 -3.14 6.54
C GLN A 250 -7.82 -2.90 8.06
N LEU A 251 -6.70 -2.36 8.56
CA LEU A 251 -6.55 -2.05 9.98
C LEU A 251 -7.45 -0.90 10.46
N LYS A 252 -7.81 0.05 9.58
CA LYS A 252 -8.80 1.11 9.88
C LYS A 252 -10.23 0.55 9.91
N GLN A 253 -10.53 -0.45 9.09
CA GLN A 253 -11.84 -1.10 9.04
C GLN A 253 -12.05 -2.08 10.20
N ALA A 254 -11.00 -2.76 10.65
CA ALA A 254 -10.97 -3.58 11.84
C ALA A 254 -10.99 -2.70 13.11
N ARG A 255 -12.10 -1.98 13.31
CA ARG A 255 -12.34 -1.19 14.51
C ARG A 255 -12.46 -2.16 15.68
N ASN A 256 -11.73 -1.87 16.76
CA ASN A 256 -11.58 -2.68 17.97
C ASN A 256 -10.47 -3.75 17.87
N GLY A 257 -9.67 -3.84 18.93
CA GLY A 257 -8.56 -4.78 19.04
C GLY A 257 -7.30 -4.12 19.58
N ARG A 258 -6.18 -4.82 19.44
CA ARG A 258 -4.85 -4.38 19.90
C ARG A 258 -4.33 -3.26 18.99
N SER A 259 -3.39 -2.49 19.53
CA SER A 259 -2.62 -1.53 18.75
C SER A 259 -1.80 -2.26 17.68
N VAL A 260 -1.70 -1.68 16.50
CA VAL A 260 -0.83 -2.20 15.43
C VAL A 260 0.06 -1.09 14.92
N TYR A 261 1.35 -1.37 14.79
CA TYR A 261 2.30 -0.42 14.23
C TYR A 261 2.55 -0.71 12.75
N LEU A 262 2.69 0.34 11.95
CA LEU A 262 3.14 0.24 10.57
C LEU A 262 4.52 0.90 10.45
N PHE A 263 5.48 0.13 9.96
CA PHE A 263 6.89 0.50 9.83
C PHE A 263 7.29 0.55 8.35
N VAL A 264 8.00 1.61 7.96
CA VAL A 264 8.65 1.74 6.65
C VAL A 264 10.06 2.29 6.84
N ASP A 265 11.08 1.55 6.41
CA ASP A 265 12.50 1.90 6.61
C ASP A 265 13.06 2.88 5.56
N ASP A 266 12.39 3.03 4.42
CA ASP A 266 12.61 4.10 3.46
C ASP A 266 11.32 4.44 2.71
N LEU A 267 10.61 5.45 3.20
CA LEU A 267 9.33 5.89 2.65
C LEU A 267 9.43 6.30 1.18
N ALA A 268 10.58 6.85 0.76
CA ALA A 268 10.74 7.29 -0.62
C ALA A 268 10.80 6.12 -1.62
N THR A 269 11.20 4.94 -1.16
CA THR A 269 11.42 3.76 -1.99
C THR A 269 10.13 2.96 -2.24
N ILE A 270 9.15 3.05 -1.32
CA ILE A 270 7.88 2.32 -1.42
C ILE A 270 6.78 3.11 -2.15
N GLY A 271 7.06 4.34 -2.58
CA GLY A 271 6.11 5.19 -3.29
C GLY A 271 5.13 5.93 -2.37
N GLN A 272 4.13 6.55 -2.97
CA GLN A 272 3.16 7.36 -2.23
C GLN A 272 2.19 6.49 -1.43
N ILE A 273 2.00 6.82 -0.16
CA ILE A 273 0.89 6.34 0.67
C ILE A 273 -0.31 7.23 0.37
N THR A 274 -1.42 6.63 -0.05
CA THR A 274 -2.61 7.37 -0.48
C THR A 274 -3.19 8.14 0.71
N ASP A 275 -3.45 9.43 0.52
CA ASP A 275 -4.04 10.33 1.51
C ASP A 275 -3.26 10.35 2.85
N LEU A 276 -1.93 10.22 2.83
CA LEU A 276 -1.10 10.15 4.03
C LEU A 276 -1.34 11.32 5.00
N THR A 277 -1.45 12.55 4.48
CA THR A 277 -1.72 13.76 5.27
C THR A 277 -3.02 13.65 6.08
N LEU A 278 -4.10 13.19 5.45
CA LEU A 278 -5.39 12.93 6.11
C LEU A 278 -5.30 11.76 7.08
N ASN A 279 -4.61 10.68 6.69
CA ASN A 279 -4.43 9.52 7.55
C ASN A 279 -3.72 9.90 8.85
N LEU A 280 -2.66 10.71 8.80
CA LEU A 280 -1.89 11.15 9.97
C LEU A 280 -2.75 11.84 11.04
N GLN A 281 -3.81 12.54 10.64
CA GLN A 281 -4.70 13.25 11.56
C GLN A 281 -5.61 12.29 12.35
N VAL A 282 -5.99 11.15 11.76
CA VAL A 282 -7.03 10.27 12.30
C VAL A 282 -6.51 8.90 12.77
N ILE A 283 -5.31 8.49 12.35
CA ILE A 283 -4.78 7.12 12.52
C ILE A 283 -4.70 6.66 13.98
N ARG A 284 -4.48 7.60 14.92
CA ARG A 284 -4.45 7.32 16.36
C ARG A 284 -5.82 6.89 16.89
N ALA A 285 -6.90 7.46 16.37
CA ALA A 285 -8.26 7.07 16.77
C ALA A 285 -8.59 5.63 16.35
N TYR A 286 -7.86 5.10 15.36
CA TYR A 286 -7.92 3.71 14.97
C TYR A 286 -6.95 2.83 15.77
N GLY A 287 -6.17 3.36 16.72
CA GLY A 287 -5.16 2.59 17.45
C GLY A 287 -4.04 2.08 16.55
N ILE A 288 -3.64 2.86 15.54
CA ILE A 288 -2.53 2.53 14.64
C ILE A 288 -1.37 3.47 14.92
N GLY A 289 -0.18 2.91 15.14
CA GLY A 289 1.08 3.64 15.20
C GLY A 289 1.74 3.69 13.83
N LEU A 290 2.37 4.81 13.46
CA LEU A 290 3.19 4.91 12.25
C LEU A 290 4.63 5.22 12.64
N VAL A 291 5.58 4.50 12.04
CA VAL A 291 7.01 4.79 12.14
C VAL A 291 7.58 4.78 10.73
N LEU A 292 7.85 5.97 10.21
CA LEU A 292 8.30 6.19 8.85
C LEU A 292 9.73 6.70 8.89
N ALA A 293 10.62 6.09 8.13
CA ALA A 293 11.97 6.59 7.94
C ALA A 293 12.14 7.16 6.53
N VAL A 294 12.87 8.26 6.39
CA VAL A 294 13.19 8.85 5.09
C VAL A 294 14.64 9.34 5.10
N GLY A 295 15.35 9.19 3.98
CA GLY A 295 16.75 9.61 3.87
C GLY A 295 16.95 11.11 4.04
N SER A 296 16.04 11.92 3.47
CA SER A 296 16.03 13.38 3.59
C SER A 296 14.63 13.94 3.36
N LEU A 297 14.40 15.19 3.78
CA LEU A 297 13.15 15.89 3.48
C LEU A 297 12.98 16.13 1.97
N ASP A 298 14.06 16.38 1.23
CA ASP A 298 14.00 16.55 -0.23
C ASP A 298 13.44 15.31 -0.93
N LYS A 299 13.79 14.10 -0.47
CA LYS A 299 13.21 12.85 -0.99
C LYS A 299 11.71 12.75 -0.66
N LEU A 300 11.29 13.26 0.49
CA LEU A 300 9.86 13.32 0.84
C LEU A 300 9.11 14.30 -0.07
N GLU A 301 9.69 15.48 -0.33
CA GLU A 301 9.14 16.48 -1.26
C GLU A 301 9.05 15.94 -2.70
N GLN A 302 10.01 15.14 -3.14
CA GLN A 302 9.96 14.50 -4.46
C GLN A 302 8.78 13.53 -4.62
N VAL A 303 8.39 12.83 -3.54
CA VAL A 303 7.32 11.83 -3.57
C VAL A 303 5.94 12.45 -3.30
N TYR A 304 5.84 13.38 -2.36
CA TYR A 304 4.56 13.95 -1.91
C TYR A 304 4.31 15.37 -2.44
N GLY A 305 5.31 16.01 -3.05
CA GLY A 305 5.26 17.44 -3.32
C GLY A 305 5.60 18.26 -2.07
N LYS A 306 5.99 19.51 -2.28
CA LYS A 306 6.50 20.40 -1.22
C LYS A 306 5.47 20.65 -0.11
N ASN A 307 4.23 20.96 -0.49
CA ASN A 307 3.17 21.31 0.47
C ASN A 307 2.82 20.11 1.37
N ASP A 308 2.57 18.94 0.79
CA ASP A 308 2.22 17.75 1.57
C ASP A 308 3.40 17.23 2.40
N ALA A 309 4.63 17.31 1.90
CA ALA A 309 5.82 16.96 2.69
C ALA A 309 5.94 17.83 3.95
N GLN A 310 5.65 19.14 3.85
CA GLN A 310 5.61 20.03 5.02
C GLN A 310 4.49 19.65 6.00
N VAL A 311 3.30 19.32 5.49
CA VAL A 311 2.18 18.85 6.34
C VAL A 311 2.53 17.54 7.04
N ILE A 312 3.14 16.59 6.33
CA ILE A 312 3.62 15.31 6.87
C ILE A 312 4.65 15.57 7.98
N ALA A 313 5.68 16.37 7.70
CA ALA A 313 6.72 16.71 8.67
C ALA A 313 6.18 17.42 9.92
N SER A 314 5.13 18.24 9.77
CA SER A 314 4.52 18.99 10.86
C SER A 314 3.57 18.16 11.74
N ASN A 315 2.92 17.14 11.17
CA ASN A 315 1.96 16.28 11.89
C ASN A 315 2.61 15.07 12.56
N ILE A 316 3.86 14.78 12.21
CA ILE A 316 4.61 13.65 12.74
C ILE A 316 5.61 14.12 13.79
N PHE A 317 5.76 13.35 14.89
CA PHE A 317 6.82 13.61 15.86
C PHE A 317 8.18 13.32 15.20
N ARG A 318 8.96 14.38 14.99
CA ARG A 318 10.27 14.27 14.35
C ARG A 318 11.31 13.85 15.39
N VAL A 319 11.97 12.72 15.13
CA VAL A 319 13.18 12.33 15.85
C VAL A 319 14.34 12.66 14.93
N GLU A 320 14.99 13.80 15.16
CA GLU A 320 16.28 14.09 14.54
C GLU A 320 17.32 13.24 15.26
N THR A 321 17.97 12.32 14.53
CA THR A 321 19.16 11.66 15.04
C THR A 321 20.29 12.68 15.00
N GLU A 322 20.49 13.40 16.11
CA GLU A 322 21.66 14.25 16.29
C GLU A 322 22.94 13.38 16.26
N LEU A 323 23.96 13.86 15.55
CA LEU A 323 25.34 13.38 15.61
C LEU A 323 25.82 13.46 17.07
N VAL A 324 25.77 12.35 17.80
CA VAL A 324 26.71 12.15 18.90
C VAL A 324 28.01 11.74 18.23
N LEU A 325 28.82 12.75 17.88
CA LEU A 325 30.25 12.55 17.63
C LEU A 325 30.81 11.80 18.85
N ALA A 326 31.13 10.53 18.66
CA ALA A 326 31.93 9.74 19.59
C ALA A 326 33.41 9.95 19.28
#